data_AF-A0A7S3NI82-F1
#
_entry.id   AF-A0A7S3NI82-F1
#
_cell.length_a   1.000
_cell.length_b   1.000
_cell.length_c   1.000
_cell.angle_alpha   90.00
_cell.angle_beta   90.00
_cell.angle_gamma   90.00
#
_symmetry.space_group_name_H-M   'P 1'
#
loop_
_entity.id
_entity.type
_entity.pdbx_description
1 polymer ?
#
loop_
_entity_poly.entity_id
_entity_poly.type
_entity_poly.pdbx_seq_one_letter_code
_entity_poly.pdbx_strand_id
1 'polypeptide(L)'
;MAVFEEHNHEESVELKNKEKSIRESLSLLGSGSDEEKIVALLLLARCEDEFKKDKRLAIETAQTVIKNRFLERLLKTKDESIISDSQHAGLAVILALASSCSEAMQIFSRSENLVIAIIEITETCLEIKAWNDLASCLTCLETLDRIKSINSSLFAEILAECSVNDGEDYEMTPEIQQVWQLALRHVSVPTSVGALEKLLEAATKQNQAQALLLELCVAAWTPSSHDAGLRWASIRRSSQARQLRETTLHSVVHALPRLLILPQNREPVLRLASLTAETFGLVHFDSIATIQLLANLFAAESRLALDQALAIFDDSNLEMNTRQDEMIRLVDFIPLGLNFLIQLIDTLLGVSNHTNEHDSSNSDSDDEPTLADKLDPDTILAIRYNLLDAADAALTFTHHIYLSWKANNDKSTSEIILNLCRELFRFLGRLVLELDEDDISSSIEEDPSARLDIHSRLSELRPFVNYLMALDAAAANKFT
;
A
#
# COMPACT_ATOMS: atom_id res chain seq x y z
N MET A 1 -10.80 39.86 -31.14
CA MET A 1 -10.39 40.88 -30.15
C MET A 1 -11.47 41.12 -29.09
N ALA A 2 -12.73 41.38 -29.46
CA ALA A 2 -13.83 41.55 -28.47
C ALA A 2 -14.06 40.33 -27.53
N VAL A 3 -13.93 39.09 -28.04
CA VAL A 3 -14.09 37.85 -27.24
C VAL A 3 -12.94 37.63 -26.23
N PHE A 4 -11.76 38.22 -26.47
CA PHE A 4 -10.64 38.16 -25.53
C PHE A 4 -10.72 39.26 -24.45
N GLU A 5 -11.43 40.36 -24.73
CA GLU A 5 -11.68 41.41 -23.74
C GLU A 5 -12.82 41.03 -22.79
N GLU A 6 -13.87 40.32 -23.26
CA GLU A 6 -14.95 39.82 -22.38
C GLU A 6 -14.47 38.74 -21.39
N HIS A 7 -13.64 37.78 -21.81
CA HIS A 7 -13.07 36.78 -20.88
C HIS A 7 -12.10 37.38 -19.85
N ASN A 8 -11.27 38.34 -20.25
CA ASN A 8 -10.42 39.07 -19.29
C ASN A 8 -11.24 39.95 -18.34
N HIS A 9 -12.41 40.43 -18.77
CA HIS A 9 -13.29 41.23 -17.93
C HIS A 9 -14.09 40.37 -16.94
N GLU A 10 -14.53 39.19 -17.34
CA GLU A 10 -15.19 38.19 -16.48
C GLU A 10 -14.23 37.64 -15.41
N GLU A 11 -13.01 37.22 -15.78
CA GLU A 11 -11.99 36.81 -14.79
C GLU A 11 -11.66 37.95 -13.82
N SER A 12 -11.57 39.21 -14.30
CA SER A 12 -11.31 40.38 -13.46
C SER A 12 -12.44 40.70 -12.47
N VAL A 13 -13.70 40.47 -12.85
CA VAL A 13 -14.86 40.68 -11.98
C VAL A 13 -15.00 39.55 -10.97
N GLU A 14 -14.70 38.32 -11.37
CA GLU A 14 -14.72 37.15 -10.48
C GLU A 14 -13.63 37.24 -9.40
N LEU A 15 -12.40 37.63 -9.78
CA LEU A 15 -11.30 37.94 -8.85
C LEU A 15 -11.67 39.06 -7.86
N LYS A 16 -12.30 40.14 -8.33
CA LYS A 16 -12.73 41.24 -7.44
C LYS A 16 -13.85 40.85 -6.49
N ASN A 17 -14.76 39.97 -6.93
CA ASN A 17 -15.81 39.44 -6.07
C ASN A 17 -15.25 38.47 -5.03
N LYS A 18 -14.23 37.67 -5.38
CA LYS A 18 -13.49 36.80 -4.45
C LYS A 18 -12.69 37.61 -3.42
N GLU A 19 -11.93 38.62 -3.83
CA GLU A 19 -11.23 39.53 -2.90
C GLU A 19 -12.18 40.26 -1.95
N LYS A 20 -13.35 40.68 -2.46
CA LYS A 20 -14.38 41.31 -1.64
C LYS A 20 -14.97 40.33 -0.61
N SER A 21 -15.29 39.11 -1.04
CA SER A 21 -15.76 38.03 -0.15
C SER A 21 -14.74 37.73 0.95
N ILE A 22 -13.45 37.65 0.61
CA ILE A 22 -12.36 37.43 1.58
C ILE A 22 -12.30 38.56 2.63
N ARG A 23 -12.38 39.82 2.19
CA ARG A 23 -12.35 40.98 3.11
C ARG A 23 -13.58 41.04 4.02
N GLU A 24 -14.75 40.71 3.48
CA GLU A 24 -15.99 40.62 4.26
C GLU A 24 -15.89 39.51 5.32
N SER A 25 -15.37 38.33 4.96
CA SER A 25 -15.11 37.24 5.91
C SER A 25 -14.11 37.63 7.01
N LEU A 26 -13.04 38.36 6.69
CA LEU A 26 -12.07 38.84 7.69
C LEU A 26 -12.68 39.86 8.67
N SER A 27 -13.59 40.71 8.20
CA SER A 27 -14.27 41.69 9.05
C SER A 27 -15.17 41.03 10.11
N LEU A 28 -15.76 39.88 9.77
CA LEU A 28 -16.60 39.09 10.68
C LEU A 28 -15.78 38.45 11.82
N LEU A 29 -14.49 38.19 11.64
CA LEU A 29 -13.61 37.67 12.70
C LEU A 29 -13.47 38.63 13.88
N GLY A 30 -13.60 39.94 13.65
CA GLY A 30 -13.47 40.96 14.68
C GLY A 30 -14.75 41.33 15.42
N SER A 31 -15.93 41.07 14.84
CA SER A 31 -17.20 41.61 15.36
C SER A 31 -18.46 40.75 15.18
N GLY A 32 -18.37 39.62 14.46
CA GLY A 32 -19.51 38.73 14.21
C GLY A 32 -19.83 37.78 15.37
N SER A 33 -20.97 37.11 15.26
CA SER A 33 -21.35 35.98 16.13
C SER A 33 -20.36 34.81 15.96
N ASP A 34 -20.34 33.86 16.90
CA ASP A 34 -19.43 32.71 16.79
C ASP A 34 -19.77 31.82 15.57
N GLU A 35 -21.05 31.73 15.18
CA GLU A 35 -21.50 31.06 13.95
C GLU A 35 -21.00 31.79 12.68
N GLU A 36 -21.12 33.13 12.65
CA GLU A 36 -20.62 33.95 11.54
C GLU A 36 -19.10 33.82 11.39
N LYS A 37 -18.37 33.71 12.52
CA LYS A 37 -16.93 33.46 12.52
C LYS A 37 -16.59 32.07 12.00
N ILE A 38 -17.32 31.03 12.39
CA ILE A 38 -17.11 29.66 11.87
C ILE A 38 -17.31 29.64 10.36
N VAL A 39 -18.44 30.17 9.88
CA VAL A 39 -18.76 30.22 8.44
C VAL A 39 -17.70 31.02 7.68
N ALA A 40 -17.30 32.19 8.21
CA ALA A 40 -16.23 32.98 7.61
C ALA A 40 -14.90 32.22 7.50
N LEU A 41 -14.48 31.50 8.55
CA LEU A 41 -13.23 30.74 8.55
C LEU A 41 -13.28 29.55 7.58
N LEU A 42 -14.40 28.83 7.51
CA LEU A 42 -14.58 27.73 6.56
C LEU A 42 -14.64 28.22 5.10
N LEU A 43 -15.29 29.36 4.84
CA LEU A 43 -15.32 29.98 3.51
C LEU A 43 -13.93 30.46 3.07
N LEU A 44 -13.16 31.05 3.99
CA LEU A 44 -11.77 31.46 3.74
C LEU A 44 -10.89 30.24 3.39
N ALA A 45 -11.02 29.14 4.14
CA ALA A 45 -10.28 27.92 3.87
C ALA A 45 -10.66 27.25 2.53
N ARG A 46 -11.93 27.34 2.12
CA ARG A 46 -12.43 26.76 0.86
C ARG A 46 -12.04 27.55 -0.38
N CYS A 47 -11.56 28.78 -0.25
CA CYS A 47 -11.01 29.58 -1.36
C CYS A 47 -9.58 29.13 -1.71
N GLU A 48 -9.39 27.82 -1.93
CA GLU A 48 -8.09 27.14 -1.96
C GLU A 48 -7.08 27.77 -2.92
N ASP A 49 -7.47 28.23 -4.11
CA ASP A 49 -6.51 28.71 -5.12
C ASP A 49 -5.95 30.12 -4.85
N GLU A 50 -6.68 30.98 -4.14
CA GLU A 50 -6.25 32.34 -3.80
C GLU A 50 -5.71 32.42 -2.38
N PHE A 51 -6.33 31.70 -1.44
CA PHE A 51 -5.87 31.64 -0.05
C PHE A 51 -4.55 30.87 0.11
N LYS A 52 -4.32 29.82 -0.71
CA LYS A 52 -3.00 29.16 -0.78
C LYS A 52 -1.93 30.04 -1.48
N LYS A 53 -2.34 30.90 -2.43
CA LYS A 53 -1.43 31.85 -3.11
C LYS A 53 -1.04 33.02 -2.21
N ASP A 54 -1.96 33.53 -1.39
CA ASP A 54 -1.69 34.59 -0.41
C ASP A 54 -1.37 34.00 0.98
N LYS A 55 -0.19 33.39 1.09
CA LYS A 55 0.34 32.83 2.35
C LYS A 55 0.24 33.80 3.54
N ARG A 56 0.35 35.10 3.29
CA ARG A 56 0.31 36.12 4.34
C ARG A 56 -1.06 36.17 5.01
N LEU A 57 -2.12 36.03 4.23
CA LEU A 57 -3.49 36.06 4.72
C LEU A 57 -3.82 34.83 5.59
N ALA A 58 -3.37 33.64 5.18
CA ALA A 58 -3.51 32.42 5.98
C ALA A 58 -2.80 32.54 7.32
N ILE A 59 -1.57 33.08 7.32
CA ILE A 59 -0.78 33.35 8.53
C ILE A 59 -1.48 34.35 9.44
N GLU A 60 -1.95 35.47 8.91
CA GLU A 60 -2.64 36.52 9.68
C GLU A 60 -3.94 36.02 10.28
N THR A 61 -4.70 35.22 9.52
CA THR A 61 -5.94 34.57 9.99
C THR A 61 -5.64 33.61 11.13
N ALA A 62 -4.67 32.71 10.98
CA ALA A 62 -4.28 31.77 12.03
C ALA A 62 -3.80 32.49 13.31
N GLN A 63 -2.97 33.53 13.17
CA GLN A 63 -2.52 34.34 14.31
C GLN A 63 -3.69 35.03 15.01
N THR A 64 -4.63 35.58 14.26
CA THR A 64 -5.81 36.27 14.82
C THR A 64 -6.71 35.30 15.59
N VAL A 65 -6.97 34.13 15.01
CA VAL A 65 -7.80 33.09 15.62
C VAL A 65 -7.18 32.57 16.93
N ILE A 66 -5.87 32.32 16.95
CA ILE A 66 -5.14 31.93 18.16
C ILE A 66 -5.13 33.06 19.20
N LYS A 67 -4.82 34.30 18.78
CA LYS A 67 -4.76 35.47 19.68
C LYS A 67 -6.11 35.72 20.38
N ASN A 68 -7.22 35.52 19.66
CA ASN A 68 -8.57 35.70 20.19
C ASN A 68 -9.05 34.51 21.03
N ARG A 69 -8.25 33.44 21.16
CA ARG A 69 -8.62 32.18 21.83
C ARG A 69 -9.97 31.61 21.36
N PHE A 70 -10.32 31.88 20.11
CA PHE A 70 -11.63 31.54 19.56
C PHE A 70 -11.80 30.02 19.50
N LEU A 71 -10.86 29.32 18.86
CA LEU A 71 -10.88 27.86 18.76
C LEU A 71 -10.73 27.18 20.12
N GLU A 72 -9.85 27.69 20.98
CA GLU A 72 -9.70 27.15 22.35
C GLU A 72 -11.01 27.22 23.14
N ARG A 73 -11.77 28.30 22.97
CA ARG A 73 -13.08 28.48 23.60
C ARG A 73 -14.13 27.52 23.03
N LEU A 74 -14.17 27.35 21.71
CA LEU A 74 -15.06 26.39 21.05
C LEU A 74 -14.77 24.94 21.47
N LEU A 75 -13.50 24.54 21.51
CA LEU A 75 -13.10 23.18 21.89
C LEU A 75 -13.34 22.86 23.37
N LYS A 76 -13.33 23.87 24.25
CA LYS A 76 -13.60 23.71 25.70
C LYS A 76 -15.08 23.71 26.06
N THR A 77 -15.98 23.85 25.08
CA THR A 77 -17.43 23.78 25.31
C THR A 77 -17.80 22.34 25.62
N LYS A 78 -17.98 22.02 26.90
CA LYS A 78 -18.34 20.66 27.35
C LYS A 78 -19.85 20.50 27.38
N ASP A 79 -20.32 19.44 26.74
CA ASP A 79 -21.58 18.79 27.04
C ASP A 79 -21.23 17.39 27.60
N GLU A 80 -21.78 17.01 28.76
CA GLU A 80 -21.29 15.85 29.54
C GLU A 80 -21.62 14.50 28.89
N SER A 81 -22.32 14.49 27.75
CA SER A 81 -22.83 13.27 27.11
C SER A 81 -22.49 13.12 25.62
N ILE A 82 -22.14 14.21 24.92
CA ILE A 82 -21.88 14.21 23.48
C ILE A 82 -20.87 15.32 23.18
N ILE A 83 -20.12 15.17 22.10
CA ILE A 83 -19.28 16.25 21.56
C ILE A 83 -20.20 17.34 21.01
N SER A 84 -20.00 18.58 21.46
CA SER A 84 -20.88 19.68 21.09
C SER A 84 -20.66 20.09 19.63
N ASP A 85 -21.71 20.62 18.99
CA ASP A 85 -21.62 21.22 17.65
C ASP A 85 -20.49 22.28 17.56
N SER A 86 -20.21 22.96 18.67
CA SER A 86 -19.11 23.92 18.78
C SER A 86 -17.73 23.25 18.72
N GLN A 87 -17.57 22.07 19.34
CA GLN A 87 -16.34 21.28 19.23
C GLN A 87 -16.16 20.73 17.82
N HIS A 88 -17.22 20.21 17.19
CA HIS A 88 -17.18 19.77 15.79
C HIS A 88 -16.77 20.90 14.85
N ALA A 89 -17.41 22.07 14.99
CA ALA A 89 -17.07 23.25 14.22
C ALA A 89 -15.62 23.70 14.46
N GLY A 90 -15.15 23.63 15.72
CA GLY A 90 -13.77 23.93 16.08
C GLY A 90 -12.76 23.03 15.37
N LEU A 91 -12.97 21.71 15.39
CA LEU A 91 -12.12 20.73 14.72
C LEU A 91 -12.13 20.92 13.19
N ALA A 92 -13.30 21.12 12.60
CA ALA A 92 -13.44 21.35 11.16
C ALA A 92 -12.68 22.60 10.70
N VAL A 93 -12.76 23.70 11.46
CA VAL A 93 -12.02 24.94 11.17
C VAL A 93 -10.51 24.72 11.27
N ILE A 94 -10.04 23.94 12.25
CA ILE A 94 -8.60 23.63 12.39
C ILE A 94 -8.10 22.84 11.18
N LEU A 95 -8.80 21.78 10.78
CA LEU A 95 -8.43 20.98 9.60
C LEU A 95 -8.38 21.84 8.34
N ALA A 96 -9.40 22.68 8.14
CA ALA A 96 -9.51 23.52 6.96
C ALA A 96 -8.40 24.58 6.90
N LEU A 97 -8.03 25.20 8.02
CA LEU A 97 -6.99 26.23 8.05
C LEU A 97 -5.57 25.64 8.08
N ALA A 98 -5.33 24.56 8.81
CA ALA A 98 -3.99 23.96 8.92
C ALA A 98 -3.56 23.31 7.59
N SER A 99 -4.50 22.79 6.80
CA SER A 99 -4.23 22.26 5.45
C SER A 99 -3.96 23.34 4.39
N SER A 100 -4.22 24.61 4.69
CA SER A 100 -4.03 25.72 3.74
C SER A 100 -2.56 26.09 3.51
N CYS A 101 -1.73 26.11 4.57
CA CYS A 101 -0.28 26.30 4.44
C CYS A 101 0.50 25.81 5.67
N SER A 102 1.78 25.46 5.47
CA SER A 102 2.67 24.95 6.53
C SER A 102 2.88 25.93 7.68
N GLU A 103 2.89 27.23 7.41
CA GLU A 103 3.12 28.27 8.41
C GLU A 103 1.88 28.45 9.31
N ALA A 104 0.67 28.35 8.76
CA ALA A 104 -0.57 28.34 9.54
C ALA A 104 -0.65 27.09 10.43
N MET A 105 -0.33 25.91 9.87
CA MET A 105 -0.20 24.67 10.64
C MET A 105 0.78 24.84 11.82
N GLN A 106 1.95 25.44 11.60
CA GLN A 106 2.93 25.71 12.68
C GLN A 106 2.42 26.67 13.76
N ILE A 107 1.56 27.62 13.40
CA ILE A 107 0.94 28.53 14.39
C ILE A 107 -0.02 27.77 15.28
N PHE A 108 -0.89 26.94 14.70
CA PHE A 108 -1.82 26.11 15.47
C PHE A 108 -1.08 25.08 16.32
N SER A 109 -0.06 24.40 15.78
CA SER A 109 0.70 23.36 16.49
C SER A 109 1.51 23.89 17.68
N ARG A 110 1.86 25.18 17.68
CA ARG A 110 2.52 25.87 18.81
C ARG A 110 1.56 26.28 19.92
N SER A 111 0.25 26.25 19.71
CA SER A 111 -0.70 26.51 20.79
C SER A 111 -0.91 25.24 21.63
N GLU A 112 -0.22 25.17 22.77
CA GLU A 112 -0.36 24.04 23.70
C GLU A 112 -1.81 23.86 24.19
N ASN A 113 -2.51 24.95 24.46
CA ASN A 113 -3.91 24.91 24.91
C ASN A 113 -4.84 24.29 23.85
N LEU A 114 -4.60 24.58 22.57
CA LEU A 114 -5.36 24.00 21.47
C LEU A 114 -5.12 22.49 21.40
N VAL A 115 -3.85 22.07 21.43
CA VAL A 115 -3.46 20.66 21.37
C VAL A 115 -4.02 19.89 22.57
N ILE A 116 -3.94 20.44 23.77
CA ILE A 116 -4.51 19.84 24.98
C ILE A 116 -6.03 19.66 24.84
N ALA A 117 -6.74 20.68 24.34
CA ALA A 117 -8.19 20.57 24.14
C ALA A 117 -8.55 19.47 23.13
N ILE A 118 -7.79 19.31 22.05
CA ILE A 118 -8.02 18.21 21.08
C ILE A 118 -7.74 16.85 21.73
N ILE A 119 -6.69 16.73 22.55
CA ILE A 119 -6.39 15.47 23.28
C ILE A 119 -7.51 15.14 24.28
N GLU A 120 -7.99 16.12 25.05
CA GLU A 120 -9.12 15.93 25.97
C GLU A 120 -10.40 15.47 25.24
N ILE A 121 -10.68 16.04 24.06
CA ILE A 121 -11.79 15.58 23.22
C ILE A 121 -11.52 14.16 22.72
N THR A 122 -10.29 13.83 22.31
CA THR A 122 -9.89 12.48 21.87
C THR A 122 -10.19 11.44 22.95
N GLU A 123 -9.80 11.71 24.21
CA GLU A 123 -10.07 10.86 25.36
C GLU A 123 -11.58 10.70 25.59
N THR A 124 -12.33 11.82 25.54
CA THR A 124 -13.79 11.80 25.66
C THR A 124 -14.45 10.97 24.55
N CYS A 125 -14.01 11.14 23.29
CA CYS A 125 -14.53 10.38 22.14
C CYS A 125 -14.35 8.87 22.36
N LEU A 126 -13.19 8.48 22.89
CA LEU A 126 -12.87 7.08 23.16
C LEU A 126 -13.76 6.52 24.27
N GLU A 127 -13.93 7.26 25.37
CA GLU A 127 -14.79 6.85 26.49
C GLU A 127 -16.25 6.62 26.06
N ILE A 128 -16.80 7.49 25.21
CA ILE A 128 -18.19 7.40 24.72
C ILE A 128 -18.34 6.62 23.40
N LYS A 129 -17.22 6.12 22.83
CA LYS A 129 -17.18 5.41 21.54
C LYS A 129 -17.73 6.24 20.35
N ALA A 130 -17.49 7.55 20.34
CA ALA A 130 -17.83 8.44 19.22
C ALA A 130 -16.78 8.36 18.10
N TRP A 131 -16.80 7.28 17.31
CA TRP A 131 -15.75 6.95 16.34
C TRP A 131 -15.50 8.01 15.25
N ASN A 132 -16.55 8.65 14.74
CA ASN A 132 -16.42 9.71 13.72
C ASN A 132 -15.65 10.94 14.25
N ASP A 133 -15.96 11.30 15.50
CA ASP A 133 -15.33 12.43 16.16
C ASP A 133 -13.92 12.09 16.61
N LEU A 134 -13.69 10.84 17.02
CA LEU A 134 -12.35 10.33 17.29
C LEU A 134 -11.48 10.39 16.03
N ALA A 135 -12.00 9.99 14.87
CA ALA A 135 -11.29 10.09 13.59
C ALA A 135 -10.92 11.55 13.27
N SER A 136 -11.88 12.47 13.47
CA SER A 136 -11.68 13.91 13.27
C SER A 136 -10.61 14.48 14.21
N CYS A 137 -10.60 14.08 15.49
CA CYS A 137 -9.59 14.49 16.46
C CYS A 137 -8.18 13.98 16.09
N LEU A 138 -8.06 12.70 15.74
CA LEU A 138 -6.79 12.11 15.33
C LEU A 138 -6.26 12.75 14.04
N THR A 139 -7.13 12.99 13.06
CA THR A 139 -6.76 13.68 11.81
C THR A 139 -6.30 15.12 12.09
N CYS A 140 -6.95 15.82 13.02
CA CYS A 140 -6.49 17.13 13.50
C CYS A 140 -5.07 17.06 14.05
N LEU A 141 -4.79 16.10 14.93
CA LEU A 141 -3.47 15.96 15.56
C LEU A 141 -2.39 15.51 14.57
N GLU A 142 -2.72 14.67 13.59
CA GLU A 142 -1.81 14.30 12.50
C GLU A 142 -1.49 15.53 11.65
N THR A 143 -2.51 16.28 11.24
CA THR A 143 -2.37 17.51 10.44
C THR A 143 -1.50 18.55 11.14
N LEU A 144 -1.59 18.66 12.47
CA LEU A 144 -0.78 19.60 13.25
C LEU A 144 0.65 19.10 13.54
N ASP A 145 1.03 17.90 13.11
CA ASP A 145 2.26 17.20 13.52
C ASP A 145 2.39 17.10 15.06
N ARG A 146 1.25 16.95 15.73
CA ARG A 146 1.14 16.84 17.21
C ARG A 146 0.61 15.50 17.67
N ILE A 147 0.35 14.56 16.76
CA ILE A 147 -0.13 13.22 17.09
C ILE A 147 0.81 12.44 18.03
N LYS A 148 2.12 12.71 17.99
CA LYS A 148 3.11 12.18 18.95
C LYS A 148 2.93 12.70 20.38
N SER A 149 2.10 13.72 20.59
CA SER A 149 1.75 14.24 21.93
C SER A 149 0.75 13.35 22.64
N ILE A 150 0.03 12.49 21.91
CA ILE A 150 -0.83 11.46 22.51
C ILE A 150 0.06 10.41 23.16
N ASN A 151 -0.31 10.00 24.38
CA ASN A 151 0.35 8.90 25.06
C ASN A 151 0.17 7.60 24.27
N SER A 152 1.24 6.82 24.09
CA SER A 152 1.19 5.49 23.48
C SER A 152 0.18 4.53 24.13
N SER A 153 -0.19 4.74 25.40
CA SER A 153 -1.26 3.98 26.06
C SER A 153 -2.65 4.29 25.49
N LEU A 154 -2.94 5.55 25.17
CA LEU A 154 -4.22 5.94 24.59
C LEU A 154 -4.41 5.30 23.21
N PHE A 155 -3.35 5.23 22.39
CA PHE A 155 -3.44 4.49 21.14
C PHE A 155 -3.66 2.98 21.34
N ALA A 156 -3.09 2.39 22.40
CA ALA A 156 -3.33 0.99 22.71
C ALA A 156 -4.79 0.75 23.16
N GLU A 157 -5.37 1.69 23.90
CA GLU A 157 -6.79 1.68 24.28
C GLU A 157 -7.70 1.86 23.06
N ILE A 158 -7.40 2.80 22.16
CA ILE A 158 -8.12 2.96 20.89
C ILE A 158 -8.13 1.64 20.10
N LEU A 159 -6.98 0.99 19.95
CA LEU A 159 -6.87 -0.28 19.23
C LEU A 159 -7.59 -1.44 19.96
N ALA A 160 -7.55 -1.45 21.30
CA ALA A 160 -8.28 -2.41 22.12
C ALA A 160 -9.80 -2.27 21.99
N GLU A 161 -10.32 -1.05 22.01
CA GLU A 161 -11.76 -0.79 21.89
C GLU A 161 -12.27 -0.95 20.46
N CYS A 162 -11.44 -0.69 19.45
CA CYS A 162 -11.78 -1.03 18.06
C CYS A 162 -11.83 -2.56 17.82
N SER A 163 -11.18 -3.36 18.66
CA SER A 163 -11.09 -4.83 18.50
C SER A 163 -12.00 -5.62 19.43
N VAL A 164 -12.39 -5.05 20.58
CA VAL A 164 -13.29 -5.66 21.57
C VAL A 164 -14.64 -4.96 21.50
N ASN A 165 -15.56 -5.48 20.70
CA ASN A 165 -16.98 -5.29 20.96
C ASN A 165 -17.66 -6.66 20.81
N ASP A 166 -18.00 -7.24 21.97
CA ASP A 166 -18.55 -8.60 22.18
C ASP A 166 -20.00 -8.79 21.70
N GLY A 167 -20.43 -8.08 20.64
CA GLY A 167 -21.80 -8.15 20.13
C GLY A 167 -21.83 -8.68 18.71
N GLU A 168 -22.60 -9.75 18.50
CA GLU A 168 -22.93 -10.31 17.18
C GLU A 168 -23.37 -9.18 16.22
N ASP A 169 -22.79 -9.17 15.02
CA ASP A 169 -23.17 -8.33 13.87
C ASP A 169 -22.85 -6.81 13.90
N TYR A 170 -21.65 -6.39 14.32
CA TYR A 170 -21.15 -5.06 13.94
C TYR A 170 -20.15 -5.14 12.78
N GLU A 171 -20.54 -4.60 11.62
CA GLU A 171 -19.63 -4.28 10.52
C GLU A 171 -18.65 -3.20 11.00
N MET A 172 -17.36 -3.38 10.73
CA MET A 172 -16.37 -2.35 10.98
C MET A 172 -16.66 -1.16 10.07
N THR A 173 -17.21 -0.09 10.63
CA THR A 173 -17.60 1.09 9.86
C THR A 173 -16.36 1.82 9.32
N PRO A 174 -16.48 2.58 8.21
CA PRO A 174 -15.35 3.33 7.64
C PRO A 174 -14.62 4.22 8.66
N GLU A 175 -15.35 4.75 9.63
CA GLU A 175 -14.82 5.63 10.68
C GLU A 175 -13.94 4.84 11.66
N ILE A 176 -14.37 3.64 12.07
CA ILE A 176 -13.57 2.75 12.93
C ILE A 176 -12.30 2.33 12.19
N GLN A 177 -12.41 1.99 10.90
CA GLN A 177 -11.26 1.68 10.05
C GLN A 177 -10.26 2.84 9.99
N GLN A 178 -10.74 4.07 9.80
CA GLN A 178 -9.90 5.26 9.76
C GLN A 178 -9.20 5.52 11.10
N VAL A 179 -9.93 5.47 12.22
CA VAL A 179 -9.37 5.61 13.58
C VAL A 179 -8.28 4.59 13.82
N TRP A 180 -8.54 3.33 13.44
CA TRP A 180 -7.63 2.22 13.62
C TRP A 180 -6.36 2.39 12.79
N GLN A 181 -6.49 2.73 11.50
CA GLN A 181 -5.35 3.02 10.61
C GLN A 181 -4.49 4.18 11.14
N LEU A 182 -5.12 5.26 11.62
CA LEU A 182 -4.42 6.39 12.22
C LEU A 182 -3.69 5.96 13.49
N ALA A 183 -4.35 5.23 14.39
CA ALA A 183 -3.73 4.75 15.62
C ALA A 183 -2.48 3.90 15.33
N LEU A 184 -2.57 2.93 14.41
CA LEU A 184 -1.45 2.06 14.07
C LEU A 184 -0.22 2.75 13.51
N ARG A 185 -0.40 3.83 12.76
CA ARG A 185 0.73 4.63 12.25
C ARG A 185 1.54 5.26 13.38
N HIS A 186 0.96 5.39 14.58
CA HIS A 186 1.51 6.17 15.68
C HIS A 186 1.77 5.39 16.97
N VAL A 187 1.46 4.10 17.03
CA VAL A 187 1.75 3.24 18.20
C VAL A 187 3.22 2.82 18.25
N SER A 188 3.77 2.69 19.46
CA SER A 188 5.10 2.11 19.67
C SER A 188 5.09 0.58 19.56
N VAL A 189 6.20 -0.02 19.14
CA VAL A 189 6.37 -1.47 18.91
C VAL A 189 5.79 -2.40 19.99
N PRO A 190 5.94 -2.13 21.31
CA PRO A 190 5.44 -3.05 22.33
C PRO A 190 3.91 -3.04 22.45
N THR A 191 3.27 -1.88 22.23
CA THR A 191 1.82 -1.69 22.30
C THR A 191 1.11 -2.12 21.01
N SER A 192 1.82 -2.18 19.87
CA SER A 192 1.30 -2.79 18.64
C SER A 192 1.12 -4.31 18.75
N VAL A 193 1.79 -4.99 19.69
CA VAL A 193 1.72 -6.45 19.85
C VAL A 193 0.35 -6.91 20.35
N GLY A 194 -0.10 -6.37 21.49
CA GLY A 194 -1.42 -6.70 22.04
C GLY A 194 -2.58 -6.24 21.15
N ALA A 195 -2.40 -5.13 20.42
CA ALA A 195 -3.37 -4.67 19.43
C ALA A 195 -3.47 -5.61 18.21
N LEU A 196 -2.34 -6.13 17.73
CA LEU A 196 -2.30 -7.12 16.67
C LEU A 196 -2.90 -8.45 17.12
N GLU A 197 -2.65 -8.91 18.35
CA GLU A 197 -3.26 -10.12 18.91
C GLU A 197 -4.79 -10.01 18.96
N LYS A 198 -5.32 -8.87 19.40
CA LYS A 198 -6.77 -8.64 19.42
C LYS A 198 -7.38 -8.49 18.02
N LEU A 199 -6.67 -7.87 17.09
CA LEU A 199 -7.11 -7.82 15.70
C LEU A 199 -7.08 -9.21 15.06
N LEU A 200 -6.09 -10.04 15.39
CA LEU A 200 -6.02 -11.44 14.98
C LEU A 200 -7.29 -12.17 15.42
N GLU A 201 -7.67 -11.99 16.68
CA GLU A 201 -8.90 -12.56 17.24
C GLU A 201 -10.16 -12.04 16.52
N ALA A 202 -10.26 -10.74 16.26
CA ALA A 202 -11.39 -10.14 15.52
C ALA A 202 -11.43 -10.61 14.05
N ALA A 203 -10.26 -10.75 13.40
CA ALA A 203 -10.11 -11.22 12.04
C ALA A 203 -10.55 -12.68 11.88
N THR A 204 -10.48 -13.52 12.93
CA THR A 204 -11.08 -14.86 12.87
C THR A 204 -12.61 -14.85 12.72
N LYS A 205 -13.26 -13.73 13.07
CA LYS A 205 -14.72 -13.58 13.14
C LYS A 205 -15.29 -12.68 12.02
N GLN A 206 -14.51 -11.76 11.44
CA GLN A 206 -15.01 -10.75 10.48
C GLN A 206 -14.07 -10.50 9.28
N ASN A 207 -14.61 -10.46 8.06
CA ASN A 207 -13.84 -10.24 6.82
C ASN A 207 -13.20 -8.84 6.72
N GLN A 208 -13.82 -7.80 7.30
CA GLN A 208 -13.28 -6.43 7.29
C GLN A 208 -12.03 -6.29 8.18
N ALA A 209 -12.03 -6.94 9.35
CA ALA A 209 -10.85 -7.01 10.22
C ALA A 209 -9.69 -7.77 9.55
N GLN A 210 -9.99 -8.79 8.71
CA GLN A 210 -8.98 -9.48 7.92
C GLN A 210 -8.36 -8.59 6.83
N ALA A 211 -9.14 -7.75 6.16
CA ALA A 211 -8.63 -6.81 5.14
C ALA A 211 -7.67 -5.78 5.76
N LEU A 212 -7.96 -5.33 6.98
CA LEU A 212 -7.09 -4.42 7.71
C LEU A 212 -5.82 -5.09 8.24
N LEU A 213 -5.92 -6.34 8.68
CA LEU A 213 -4.75 -7.14 9.03
C LEU A 213 -3.84 -7.36 7.80
N LEU A 214 -4.44 -7.55 6.63
CA LEU A 214 -3.74 -7.68 5.37
C LEU A 214 -3.00 -6.39 4.99
N GLU A 215 -3.67 -5.22 5.03
CA GLU A 215 -3.03 -3.92 4.79
C GLU A 215 -1.85 -3.66 5.74
N LEU A 216 -2.00 -4.02 7.02
CA LEU A 216 -0.93 -3.92 8.00
C LEU A 216 0.25 -4.83 7.70
N CYS A 217 -0.01 -6.10 7.36
CA CYS A 217 1.03 -7.05 7.01
C CYS A 217 1.79 -6.61 5.76
N VAL A 218 1.10 -6.14 4.72
CA VAL A 218 1.74 -5.60 3.52
C VAL A 218 2.59 -4.36 3.86
N ALA A 219 2.06 -3.42 4.66
CA ALA A 219 2.79 -2.22 5.07
C ALA A 219 4.02 -2.54 5.95
N ALA A 220 3.97 -3.60 6.76
CA ALA A 220 5.08 -4.01 7.62
C ALA A 220 6.22 -4.71 6.85
N TRP A 221 5.91 -5.35 5.72
CA TRP A 221 6.85 -6.16 4.96
C TRP A 221 7.33 -5.50 3.66
N THR A 222 6.56 -4.59 3.06
CA THR A 222 7.01 -3.80 1.90
C THR A 222 7.98 -2.69 2.31
N PRO A 223 9.20 -2.64 1.76
CA PRO A 223 10.13 -1.53 1.97
C PRO A 223 9.69 -0.34 1.10
N SER A 224 8.51 0.22 1.36
CA SER A 224 8.10 1.48 0.74
C SER A 224 8.63 2.66 1.56
N SER A 225 8.89 3.79 0.89
CA SER A 225 9.40 5.05 1.45
C SER A 225 8.44 5.72 2.45
N HIS A 226 7.31 5.10 2.78
CA HIS A 226 6.41 5.59 3.81
C HIS A 226 7.02 5.38 5.20
N ASP A 227 7.01 6.43 6.02
CA ASP A 227 7.52 6.46 7.39
C ASP A 227 6.92 5.33 8.27
N ALA A 228 5.73 4.82 7.90
CA ALA A 228 5.12 3.62 8.46
C ALA A 228 5.94 2.33 8.18
N GLY A 229 6.35 2.09 6.94
CA GLY A 229 7.16 0.93 6.55
C GLY A 229 8.56 0.95 7.17
N LEU A 230 9.16 2.13 7.34
CA LEU A 230 10.45 2.30 8.04
C LEU A 230 10.35 2.02 9.55
N ARG A 231 9.22 2.36 10.19
CA ARG A 231 8.99 2.07 11.61
C ARG A 231 8.67 0.59 11.85
N TRP A 232 7.93 -0.07 10.97
CA TRP A 232 7.80 -1.53 10.98
C TRP A 232 9.10 -2.25 10.54
N ALA A 233 9.96 -1.61 9.75
CA ALA A 233 11.31 -2.10 9.51
C ALA A 233 12.19 -2.00 10.77
N SER A 234 11.97 -1.01 11.65
CA SER A 234 12.65 -0.92 12.96
C SER A 234 12.22 -2.02 13.94
N ILE A 235 10.99 -2.51 13.79
CA ILE A 235 10.42 -3.70 14.46
C ILE A 235 11.17 -4.98 14.05
N ARG A 236 11.91 -5.00 12.93
CA ARG A 236 12.70 -6.17 12.46
C ARG A 236 13.76 -6.66 13.45
N ARG A 237 14.20 -5.82 14.40
CA ARG A 237 15.34 -6.11 15.28
C ARG A 237 14.98 -6.68 16.67
N SER A 238 13.70 -6.73 17.03
CA SER A 238 13.23 -7.33 18.30
C SER A 238 12.77 -8.78 18.07
N SER A 239 13.16 -9.69 18.96
CA SER A 239 12.75 -11.11 18.90
C SER A 239 11.24 -11.28 19.06
N GLN A 240 10.61 -10.52 19.95
CA GLN A 240 9.16 -10.54 20.19
C GLN A 240 8.37 -10.01 18.99
N ALA A 241 8.92 -9.00 18.30
CA ALA A 241 8.38 -8.45 17.08
C ALA A 241 8.55 -9.38 15.86
N ARG A 242 9.57 -10.23 15.84
CA ARG A 242 9.72 -11.29 14.84
C ARG A 242 8.65 -12.37 15.04
N GLN A 243 8.50 -12.88 16.26
CA GLN A 243 7.54 -13.93 16.58
C GLN A 243 6.09 -13.47 16.29
N LEU A 244 5.74 -12.23 16.62
CA LEU A 244 4.43 -11.69 16.29
C LEU A 244 4.21 -11.56 14.78
N ARG A 245 5.21 -11.10 14.01
CA ARG A 245 5.10 -11.03 12.55
C ARG A 245 4.87 -12.42 11.96
N GLU A 246 5.56 -13.43 12.45
CA GLU A 246 5.38 -14.83 12.04
C GLU A 246 3.95 -15.31 12.37
N THR A 247 3.46 -15.09 13.60
CA THR A 247 2.08 -15.46 14.00
C THR A 247 1.00 -14.72 13.21
N THR A 248 1.22 -13.43 12.94
CA THR A 248 0.28 -12.59 12.18
C THR A 248 0.26 -13.01 10.72
N LEU A 249 1.45 -13.21 10.14
CA LEU A 249 1.58 -13.67 8.76
C LEU A 249 0.94 -15.05 8.58
N HIS A 250 1.21 -15.99 9.49
CA HIS A 250 0.60 -17.31 9.50
C HIS A 250 -0.93 -17.20 9.49
N SER A 251 -1.51 -16.39 10.38
CA SER A 251 -2.97 -16.24 10.45
C SER A 251 -3.58 -15.57 9.22
N VAL A 252 -2.87 -14.63 8.58
CA VAL A 252 -3.34 -14.03 7.31
C VAL A 252 -3.20 -15.01 6.15
N VAL A 253 -2.14 -15.83 6.12
CA VAL A 253 -1.95 -16.90 5.12
C VAL A 253 -3.14 -17.87 5.13
N HIS A 254 -3.64 -18.21 6.32
CA HIS A 254 -4.86 -19.00 6.50
C HIS A 254 -6.14 -18.31 6.00
N ALA A 255 -6.17 -16.99 6.01
CA ALA A 255 -7.31 -16.19 5.55
C ALA A 255 -7.27 -15.86 4.05
N LEU A 256 -6.16 -16.09 3.33
CA LEU A 256 -5.99 -15.68 1.92
C LEU A 256 -7.15 -16.13 1.01
N PRO A 257 -7.63 -17.40 1.06
CA PRO A 257 -8.71 -17.83 0.17
C PRO A 257 -10.01 -17.04 0.37
N ARG A 258 -10.31 -16.61 1.60
CA ARG A 258 -11.51 -15.80 1.91
C ARG A 258 -11.30 -14.33 1.52
N LEU A 259 -10.09 -13.82 1.73
CA LEU A 259 -9.72 -12.46 1.36
C LEU A 259 -9.73 -12.22 -0.14
N LEU A 260 -9.37 -13.24 -0.93
CA LEU A 260 -9.38 -13.21 -2.40
C LEU A 260 -10.79 -13.11 -3.02
N ILE A 261 -11.85 -13.41 -2.25
CA ILE A 261 -13.24 -13.25 -2.72
C ILE A 261 -13.58 -11.78 -2.98
N LEU A 262 -12.89 -10.86 -2.29
CA LEU A 262 -13.10 -9.43 -2.39
C LEU A 262 -12.10 -8.81 -3.39
N PRO A 263 -12.55 -8.27 -4.54
CA PRO A 263 -11.66 -7.75 -5.57
C PRO A 263 -10.68 -6.69 -5.07
N GLN A 264 -11.10 -5.84 -4.14
CA GLN A 264 -10.27 -4.78 -3.55
C GLN A 264 -9.07 -5.29 -2.76
N ASN A 265 -9.11 -6.53 -2.30
CA ASN A 265 -8.02 -7.14 -1.52
C ASN A 265 -7.04 -7.92 -2.38
N ARG A 266 -7.33 -8.09 -3.67
CA ARG A 266 -6.59 -9.02 -4.54
C ARG A 266 -5.11 -8.68 -4.65
N GLU A 267 -4.77 -7.43 -4.96
CA GLU A 267 -3.37 -7.01 -5.06
C GLU A 267 -2.64 -7.09 -3.70
N PRO A 268 -3.17 -6.54 -2.58
CA PRO A 268 -2.54 -6.71 -1.27
C PRO A 268 -2.35 -8.17 -0.85
N VAL A 269 -3.32 -9.05 -1.13
CA VAL A 269 -3.21 -10.50 -0.87
C VAL A 269 -2.04 -11.09 -1.65
N LEU A 270 -1.95 -10.82 -2.95
CA LEU A 270 -0.88 -11.36 -3.79
C LEU A 270 0.49 -10.81 -3.36
N ARG A 271 0.60 -9.52 -3.03
CA ARG A 271 1.85 -8.97 -2.49
C ARG A 271 2.26 -9.68 -1.20
N LEU A 272 1.32 -9.90 -0.28
CA LEU A 272 1.63 -10.61 0.96
C LEU A 272 2.02 -12.08 0.72
N ALA A 273 1.30 -12.79 -0.14
CA ALA A 273 1.59 -14.18 -0.47
C ALA A 273 3.00 -14.33 -1.07
N SER A 274 3.39 -13.42 -1.98
CA SER A 274 4.75 -13.38 -2.53
C SER A 274 5.81 -13.14 -1.45
N LEU A 275 5.58 -12.20 -0.52
CA LEU A 275 6.50 -11.90 0.58
C LEU A 275 6.61 -13.05 1.58
N THR A 276 5.49 -13.72 1.89
CA THR A 276 5.49 -14.94 2.73
C THR A 276 6.34 -16.02 2.09
N ALA A 277 6.09 -16.29 0.81
CA ALA A 277 6.81 -17.30 0.07
C ALA A 277 8.32 -16.99 0.02
N GLU A 278 8.70 -15.73 -0.23
CA GLU A 278 10.10 -15.31 -0.24
C GLU A 278 10.79 -15.44 1.11
N THR A 279 10.09 -15.11 2.20
CA THR A 279 10.70 -15.06 3.53
C THR A 279 10.72 -16.42 4.22
N PHE A 280 9.66 -17.21 4.04
CA PHE A 280 9.39 -18.42 4.81
C PHE A 280 9.28 -19.67 3.94
N GLY A 281 9.25 -19.52 2.62
CA GLY A 281 9.03 -20.61 1.67
C GLY A 281 7.55 -21.00 1.53
N LEU A 282 7.25 -21.79 0.50
CA LEU A 282 5.90 -22.25 0.20
C LEU A 282 5.34 -23.27 1.20
N VAL A 283 6.19 -23.85 2.05
CA VAL A 283 5.79 -24.80 3.10
C VAL A 283 4.86 -24.19 4.15
N HIS A 284 4.85 -22.86 4.27
CA HIS A 284 3.99 -22.13 5.22
C HIS A 284 2.55 -21.94 4.71
N PHE A 285 2.24 -22.39 3.49
CA PHE A 285 0.87 -22.48 3.01
C PHE A 285 0.33 -23.88 3.31
N ASP A 286 -0.47 -23.99 4.37
CA ASP A 286 -0.98 -25.27 4.91
C ASP A 286 -1.96 -26.01 3.97
N SER A 287 -2.31 -25.41 2.83
CA SER A 287 -3.23 -25.97 1.86
C SER A 287 -2.67 -25.94 0.45
N ILE A 288 -2.57 -27.12 -0.16
CA ILE A 288 -2.25 -27.31 -1.58
C ILE A 288 -3.21 -26.52 -2.47
N ALA A 289 -4.51 -26.50 -2.12
CA ALA A 289 -5.51 -25.74 -2.85
C ALA A 289 -5.23 -24.22 -2.82
N THR A 290 -4.70 -23.70 -1.70
CA THR A 290 -4.26 -22.30 -1.62
C THR A 290 -3.05 -22.05 -2.51
N ILE A 291 -2.07 -22.95 -2.54
CA ILE A 291 -0.90 -22.83 -3.42
C ILE A 291 -1.32 -22.85 -4.90
N GLN A 292 -2.21 -23.77 -5.29
CA GLN A 292 -2.77 -23.82 -6.64
C GLN A 292 -3.53 -22.55 -7.02
N LEU A 293 -4.40 -22.07 -6.12
CA LEU A 293 -5.14 -20.83 -6.31
C LEU A 293 -4.20 -19.65 -6.52
N LEU A 294 -3.19 -19.52 -5.67
CA LEU A 294 -2.19 -18.45 -5.77
C LEU A 294 -1.37 -18.59 -7.06
N ALA A 295 -0.92 -19.79 -7.43
CA ALA A 295 -0.19 -20.04 -8.67
C ALA A 295 -1.00 -19.62 -9.90
N ASN A 296 -2.29 -19.99 -9.95
CA ASN A 296 -3.20 -19.58 -11.01
C ASN A 296 -3.39 -18.06 -11.04
N LEU A 297 -3.63 -17.44 -9.88
CA LEU A 297 -3.82 -15.99 -9.80
C LEU A 297 -2.56 -15.22 -10.18
N PHE A 298 -1.37 -15.63 -9.73
CA PHE A 298 -0.12 -15.00 -10.12
C PHE A 298 0.15 -15.17 -11.61
N ALA A 299 -0.07 -16.35 -12.19
CA ALA A 299 0.07 -16.56 -13.62
C ALA A 299 -0.86 -15.65 -14.43
N ALA A 300 -2.16 -15.62 -14.07
CA ALA A 300 -3.16 -14.81 -14.74
C ALA A 300 -2.90 -13.30 -14.60
N GLU A 301 -2.55 -12.82 -13.40
CA GLU A 301 -2.27 -11.40 -13.17
C GLU A 301 -0.94 -10.96 -13.79
N SER A 302 0.09 -11.80 -13.77
CA SER A 302 1.34 -11.52 -14.48
C SER A 302 1.12 -11.45 -15.99
N ARG A 303 0.31 -12.34 -16.57
CA ARG A 303 -0.08 -12.27 -17.98
C ARG A 303 -0.82 -10.97 -18.29
N LEU A 304 -1.88 -10.66 -17.53
CA LEU A 304 -2.65 -9.44 -17.73
C LEU A 304 -1.78 -8.19 -17.65
N ALA A 305 -0.88 -8.13 -16.66
CA ALA A 305 0.03 -7.00 -16.49
C ALA A 305 1.06 -6.90 -17.64
N LEU A 306 1.56 -8.02 -18.17
CA LEU A 306 2.44 -8.04 -19.33
C LEU A 306 1.71 -7.60 -20.61
N ASP A 307 0.48 -8.06 -20.82
CA ASP A 307 -0.35 -7.65 -21.96
C ASP A 307 -0.68 -6.15 -21.91
N GLN A 308 -0.99 -5.62 -20.71
CA GLN A 308 -1.19 -4.19 -20.50
C GLN A 308 0.10 -3.39 -20.72
N ALA A 309 1.24 -3.89 -20.22
CA ALA A 309 2.53 -3.26 -20.43
C ALA A 309 2.89 -3.19 -21.93
N LEU A 310 2.57 -4.24 -22.71
CA LEU A 310 2.73 -4.19 -24.17
C LEU A 310 1.84 -3.14 -24.82
N ALA A 311 0.55 -3.09 -24.46
CA ALA A 311 -0.38 -2.11 -25.01
C ALA A 311 0.08 -0.67 -24.73
N ILE A 312 0.54 -0.40 -23.50
CA ILE A 312 1.08 0.91 -23.10
C ILE A 312 2.37 1.24 -23.84
N PHE A 313 3.22 0.24 -24.08
CA PHE A 313 4.46 0.41 -24.83
C PHE A 313 4.19 0.81 -26.30
N ASP A 314 3.18 0.20 -26.92
CA ASP A 314 2.81 0.43 -28.31
C ASP A 314 1.92 1.66 -28.54
N ASP A 315 1.23 2.17 -27.51
CA ASP A 315 0.34 3.32 -27.66
C ASP A 315 1.12 4.62 -27.84
N SER A 316 1.31 5.04 -29.10
CA SER A 316 1.97 6.30 -29.44
C SER A 316 1.19 7.56 -29.02
N ASN A 317 -0.10 7.45 -28.70
CA ASN A 317 -0.97 8.58 -28.37
C ASN A 317 -1.03 8.89 -26.88
N LEU A 318 -0.57 7.98 -26.02
CA LEU A 318 -0.52 8.21 -24.57
C LEU A 318 0.55 9.27 -24.24
N GLU A 319 0.23 10.26 -23.41
CA GLU A 319 1.20 11.25 -22.94
C GLU A 319 2.38 10.56 -22.25
N MET A 320 3.60 11.05 -22.51
CA MET A 320 4.84 10.40 -22.07
C MET A 320 4.92 10.21 -20.55
N ASN A 321 4.42 11.17 -19.76
CA ASN A 321 4.40 11.08 -18.30
C ASN A 321 3.38 10.03 -17.81
N THR A 322 2.17 10.04 -18.35
CA THR A 322 1.13 9.04 -18.04
C THR A 322 1.59 7.63 -18.39
N ARG A 323 2.26 7.48 -19.54
CA ARG A 323 2.83 6.20 -19.98
C ARG A 323 3.89 5.68 -19.01
N GLN A 324 4.75 6.56 -18.51
CA GLN A 324 5.76 6.20 -17.52
C GLN A 324 5.12 5.82 -16.18
N ASP A 325 4.16 6.59 -15.68
CA ASP A 325 3.49 6.33 -14.41
C ASP A 325 2.71 5.01 -14.42
N GLU A 326 1.99 4.71 -15.52
CA GLU A 326 1.27 3.44 -15.68
C GLU A 326 2.23 2.26 -15.84
N MET A 327 3.31 2.42 -16.61
CA MET A 327 4.33 1.38 -16.77
C MET A 327 5.03 1.06 -15.45
N ILE A 328 5.35 2.07 -14.63
CA ILE A 328 5.96 1.88 -13.30
C ILE A 328 5.05 1.03 -12.42
N ARG A 329 3.74 1.34 -12.37
CA ARG A 329 2.78 0.56 -11.56
C ARG A 329 2.73 -0.91 -11.96
N LEU A 330 2.73 -1.21 -13.26
CA LEU A 330 2.70 -2.58 -13.77
C LEU A 330 4.02 -3.32 -13.50
N VAL A 331 5.15 -2.65 -13.71
CA VAL A 331 6.49 -3.23 -13.50
C VAL A 331 6.79 -3.44 -12.00
N ASP A 332 6.15 -2.71 -11.10
CA ASP A 332 6.27 -2.95 -9.66
C ASP A 332 5.53 -4.22 -9.19
N PHE A 333 4.55 -4.70 -9.95
CA PHE A 333 3.76 -5.87 -9.61
C PHE A 333 4.30 -7.16 -10.24
N ILE A 334 4.71 -7.13 -11.51
CA ILE A 334 5.12 -8.33 -12.27
C ILE A 334 6.24 -9.13 -11.56
N PRO A 335 7.33 -8.51 -11.03
CA PRO A 335 8.39 -9.23 -10.34
C PRO A 335 7.92 -10.02 -9.11
N LEU A 336 6.87 -9.55 -8.42
CA LEU A 336 6.31 -10.28 -7.27
C LEU A 336 5.65 -11.59 -7.70
N GLY A 337 4.87 -11.54 -8.79
CA GLY A 337 4.28 -12.74 -9.38
C GLY A 337 5.33 -13.70 -9.90
N LEU A 338 6.33 -13.21 -10.64
CA LEU A 338 7.42 -14.04 -11.15
C LEU A 338 8.24 -14.68 -10.03
N ASN A 339 8.53 -13.96 -8.95
CA ASN A 339 9.29 -14.50 -7.82
C ASN A 339 8.52 -15.64 -7.12
N PHE A 340 7.20 -15.48 -6.92
CA PHE A 340 6.37 -16.55 -6.37
C PHE A 340 6.38 -17.79 -7.29
N LEU A 341 6.23 -17.60 -8.61
CA LEU A 341 6.27 -18.70 -9.58
C LEU A 341 7.65 -19.38 -9.66
N ILE A 342 8.74 -18.63 -9.53
CA ILE A 342 10.11 -19.19 -9.44
C ILE A 342 10.24 -20.06 -8.20
N GLN A 343 9.74 -19.61 -7.04
CA GLN A 343 9.79 -20.41 -5.81
C GLN A 343 8.93 -21.67 -5.90
N LEU A 344 7.82 -21.60 -6.64
CA LEU A 344 7.01 -22.77 -6.94
C LEU A 344 7.76 -23.77 -7.81
N ILE A 345 8.45 -23.30 -8.85
CA ILE A 345 9.33 -24.11 -9.69
C ILE A 345 10.46 -24.74 -8.85
N ASP A 346 11.16 -23.94 -8.05
CA ASP A 346 12.24 -24.43 -7.18
C ASP A 346 11.72 -25.50 -6.20
N THR A 347 10.49 -25.33 -5.70
CA THR A 347 9.85 -26.32 -4.82
C THR A 347 9.54 -27.62 -5.56
N LEU A 348 9.04 -27.54 -6.81
CA LEU A 348 8.78 -28.72 -7.66
C LEU A 348 10.07 -29.47 -8.00
N LEU A 349 11.17 -28.74 -8.23
CA LEU A 349 12.51 -29.27 -8.46
C LEU A 349 13.19 -29.81 -7.18
N GLY A 350 12.55 -29.74 -6.01
CA GLY A 350 13.14 -30.14 -4.74
C GLY A 350 14.33 -29.27 -4.31
N VAL A 351 14.47 -28.06 -4.87
CA VAL A 351 15.52 -27.10 -4.50
C VAL A 351 15.12 -26.42 -3.19
N SER A 352 15.74 -26.81 -2.08
CA SER A 352 15.47 -26.24 -0.77
C SER A 352 16.13 -24.85 -0.61
N ASN A 353 15.33 -23.80 -0.72
CA ASN A 353 15.75 -22.42 -0.44
C ASN A 353 15.65 -22.07 1.06
N HIS A 354 16.04 -22.97 1.97
CA HIS A 354 16.06 -22.66 3.40
C HIS A 354 17.23 -21.72 3.73
N THR A 355 17.03 -20.42 3.51
CA THR A 355 17.99 -19.36 3.91
C THR A 355 17.99 -19.06 5.41
N ASN A 356 17.25 -19.82 6.21
CA ASN A 356 17.26 -19.74 7.67
C ASN A 356 17.62 -21.12 8.26
N GLU A 357 18.82 -21.60 7.98
CA GLU A 357 19.51 -22.55 8.85
C GLU A 357 19.81 -21.83 10.17
N HIS A 358 18.81 -21.76 11.06
CA HIS A 358 19.09 -21.52 12.47
C HIS A 358 19.67 -22.81 13.02
N ASP A 359 20.91 -22.74 13.51
CA ASP A 359 21.62 -23.75 14.31
C ASP A 359 20.69 -24.51 15.28
N SER A 360 20.05 -25.58 14.82
CA SER A 360 19.53 -26.64 15.67
C SER A 360 20.40 -27.86 15.43
N SER A 361 21.53 -27.86 16.13
CA SER A 361 22.35 -29.05 16.30
C SER A 361 21.54 -30.13 17.01
N ASN A 362 21.54 -31.32 16.41
CA ASN A 362 20.98 -32.60 16.87
C ASN A 362 19.51 -32.87 16.54
N SER A 363 19.27 -33.37 15.33
CA SER A 363 18.41 -34.55 15.15
C SER A 363 18.78 -35.26 13.85
N ASP A 364 19.00 -36.57 13.92
CA ASP A 364 18.91 -37.45 12.76
C ASP A 364 17.55 -37.19 12.08
N SER A 365 17.52 -36.39 11.02
CA SER A 365 16.30 -36.14 10.27
C SER A 365 16.12 -37.28 9.29
N ASP A 366 15.22 -38.21 9.64
CA ASP A 366 14.46 -38.95 8.64
C ASP A 366 14.01 -37.97 7.55
N ASP A 367 14.13 -38.36 6.27
CA ASP A 367 13.71 -37.57 5.12
C ASP A 367 12.23 -37.13 5.29
N GLU A 368 12.00 -35.92 5.80
CA GLU A 368 10.66 -35.36 5.87
C GLU A 368 10.18 -35.13 4.43
N PRO A 369 8.97 -35.59 4.08
CA PRO A 369 8.45 -35.43 2.72
C PRO A 369 8.39 -33.96 2.37
N THR A 370 9.05 -33.61 1.26
CA THR A 370 9.05 -32.28 0.68
C THR A 370 7.63 -31.86 0.31
N LEU A 371 7.39 -30.56 0.12
CA LEU A 371 6.08 -30.11 -0.35
C LEU A 371 5.72 -30.74 -1.69
N ALA A 372 6.71 -30.99 -2.56
CA ALA A 372 6.54 -31.71 -3.81
C ALA A 372 6.03 -33.16 -3.59
N ASP A 373 6.52 -33.86 -2.56
CA ASP A 373 6.06 -35.21 -2.21
C ASP A 373 4.60 -35.25 -1.72
N LYS A 374 4.04 -34.10 -1.33
CA LYS A 374 2.64 -33.96 -0.89
C LYS A 374 1.69 -33.58 -2.03
N LEU A 375 2.20 -33.15 -3.18
CA LEU A 375 1.38 -32.77 -4.33
C LEU A 375 1.01 -34.04 -5.12
N ASP A 376 -0.28 -34.22 -5.37
CA ASP A 376 -0.72 -35.28 -6.28
C ASP A 376 -0.35 -34.92 -7.75
N PRO A 377 -0.22 -35.92 -8.64
CA PRO A 377 0.17 -35.70 -10.02
C PRO A 377 -0.72 -34.73 -10.82
N ASP A 378 -2.04 -34.73 -10.58
CA ASP A 378 -2.99 -33.85 -11.28
C ASP A 378 -2.79 -32.39 -10.86
N THR A 379 -2.49 -32.17 -9.58
CA THR A 379 -2.11 -30.86 -9.04
C THR A 379 -0.83 -30.32 -9.67
N ILE A 380 0.20 -31.16 -9.81
CA ILE A 380 1.47 -30.78 -10.44
C ILE A 380 1.24 -30.40 -11.92
N LEU A 381 0.43 -31.18 -12.64
CA LEU A 381 0.06 -30.88 -14.02
C LEU A 381 -0.70 -29.55 -14.15
N ALA A 382 -1.67 -29.29 -13.28
CA ALA A 382 -2.40 -28.02 -13.26
C ALA A 382 -1.48 -26.82 -12.99
N ILE A 383 -0.51 -26.96 -12.09
CA ILE A 383 0.50 -25.93 -11.81
C ILE A 383 1.37 -25.68 -13.05
N ARG A 384 1.85 -26.75 -13.70
CA ARG A 384 2.65 -26.65 -14.94
C ARG A 384 1.91 -25.94 -16.06
N TYR A 385 0.62 -26.21 -16.25
CA TYR A 385 -0.19 -25.50 -17.24
C TYR A 385 -0.24 -23.98 -16.97
N ASN A 386 -0.42 -23.57 -15.71
CA ASN A 386 -0.40 -22.15 -15.35
C ASN A 386 0.99 -21.51 -15.56
N LEU A 387 2.07 -22.24 -15.26
CA LEU A 387 3.45 -21.79 -15.50
C LEU A 387 3.74 -21.60 -16.99
N LEU A 388 3.27 -22.52 -17.83
CA LEU A 388 3.39 -22.43 -19.29
C LEU A 388 2.61 -21.23 -19.86
N ASP A 389 1.42 -20.95 -19.32
CA ASP A 389 0.63 -19.78 -19.74
C ASP A 389 1.34 -18.46 -19.43
N ALA A 390 1.90 -18.33 -18.22
CA ALA A 390 2.71 -17.19 -17.82
C ALA A 390 4.00 -17.08 -18.66
N ALA A 391 4.61 -18.21 -19.02
CA ALA A 391 5.79 -18.26 -19.87
C ALA A 391 5.51 -17.82 -21.31
N ASP A 392 4.37 -18.18 -21.89
CA ASP A 392 3.98 -17.69 -23.21
C ASP A 392 3.80 -16.16 -23.23
N ALA A 393 3.16 -15.60 -22.20
CA ALA A 393 3.04 -14.14 -22.05
C ALA A 393 4.41 -13.47 -21.90
N ALA A 394 5.30 -14.03 -21.07
CA ALA A 394 6.67 -13.55 -20.88
C ALA A 394 7.49 -13.59 -22.18
N LEU A 395 7.40 -14.69 -22.94
CA LEU A 395 8.08 -14.85 -24.23
C LEU A 395 7.53 -13.88 -25.28
N THR A 396 6.22 -13.66 -25.31
CA THR A 396 5.58 -12.72 -26.23
C THR A 396 6.02 -11.29 -25.91
N PHE A 397 6.01 -10.90 -24.62
CA PHE A 397 6.51 -9.62 -24.17
C PHE A 397 7.97 -9.39 -24.55
N THR A 398 8.85 -10.30 -24.15
CA THR A 398 10.31 -10.17 -24.37
C THR A 398 10.66 -10.18 -25.85
N HIS A 399 9.96 -10.97 -26.66
CA HIS A 399 10.15 -10.98 -28.11
C HIS A 399 9.73 -9.66 -28.76
N HIS A 400 8.61 -9.08 -28.33
CA HIS A 400 8.17 -7.78 -28.83
C HIS A 400 9.17 -6.66 -28.51
N ILE A 401 9.67 -6.62 -27.27
CA ILE A 401 10.72 -5.68 -26.87
C ILE A 401 12.00 -5.90 -27.67
N TYR A 402 12.38 -7.16 -27.91
CA TYR A 402 13.53 -7.50 -28.76
C TYR A 402 13.37 -7.00 -30.19
N LEU A 403 12.20 -7.18 -30.82
CA LEU A 403 11.93 -6.70 -32.16
C LEU A 403 12.00 -5.17 -32.24
N SER A 404 11.45 -4.47 -31.24
CA SER A 404 11.54 -3.01 -31.14
C SER A 404 12.99 -2.53 -30.99
N TRP A 405 13.76 -3.16 -30.10
CA TRP A 405 15.19 -2.89 -29.92
C TRP A 405 15.98 -3.10 -31.22
N LYS A 406 15.72 -4.23 -31.92
CA LYS A 406 16.38 -4.59 -33.18
C LYS A 406 16.03 -3.63 -34.31
N ALA A 407 14.78 -3.16 -34.38
CA ALA A 407 14.32 -2.24 -35.42
C ALA A 407 14.89 -0.84 -35.24
N ASN A 408 14.97 -0.35 -34.00
CA ASN A 408 15.33 1.03 -33.72
C ASN A 408 16.83 1.23 -33.41
N ASN A 409 17.62 0.14 -33.24
CA ASN A 409 19.01 0.17 -32.74
C ASN A 409 19.15 0.99 -31.45
N ASP A 410 18.05 1.18 -30.73
CA ASP A 410 17.91 2.28 -29.80
C ASP A 410 18.27 1.81 -28.39
N LYS A 411 19.08 2.61 -27.73
CA LYS A 411 19.43 2.47 -26.31
C LYS A 411 18.41 3.19 -25.42
N SER A 412 17.33 3.71 -26.00
CA SER A 412 16.26 4.44 -25.32
C SER A 412 15.25 3.55 -24.61
N THR A 413 15.32 2.22 -24.77
CA THR A 413 14.52 1.28 -23.97
C THR A 413 14.76 1.59 -22.50
N SER A 414 13.69 1.92 -21.77
CA SER A 414 13.81 2.33 -20.38
C SER A 414 14.47 1.23 -19.55
N GLU A 415 15.32 1.63 -18.59
CA GLU A 415 15.96 0.69 -17.66
C GLU A 415 14.93 -0.19 -16.93
N ILE A 416 13.74 0.35 -16.71
CA ILE A 416 12.58 -0.34 -16.13
C ILE A 416 12.17 -1.55 -16.98
N ILE A 417 12.05 -1.40 -18.30
CA ILE A 417 11.68 -2.50 -19.22
C ILE A 417 12.83 -3.52 -19.32
N LEU A 418 14.08 -3.06 -19.32
CA LEU A 418 15.24 -3.95 -19.33
C LEU A 418 15.32 -4.80 -18.04
N ASN A 419 15.07 -4.18 -16.88
CA ASN A 419 14.96 -4.89 -15.60
C ASN A 419 13.83 -5.91 -15.60
N LEU A 420 12.66 -5.55 -16.13
CA LEU A 420 11.56 -6.50 -16.28
C LEU A 420 11.97 -7.69 -17.16
N CYS A 421 12.63 -7.45 -18.30
CA CYS A 421 13.12 -8.53 -19.16
C CYS A 421 14.11 -9.45 -18.44
N ARG A 422 14.97 -8.92 -17.55
CA ARG A 422 15.90 -9.75 -16.74
C ARG A 422 15.13 -10.71 -15.83
N GLU A 423 14.12 -10.22 -15.12
CA GLU A 423 13.29 -11.07 -14.25
C GLU A 423 12.49 -12.10 -15.05
N LEU A 424 11.97 -11.73 -16.23
CA LEU A 424 11.29 -12.67 -17.13
C LEU A 424 12.24 -13.77 -17.63
N PHE A 425 13.49 -13.44 -18.00
CA PHE A 425 14.47 -14.45 -18.39
C PHE A 425 14.89 -15.35 -17.23
N ARG A 426 14.98 -14.82 -16.01
CA ARG A 426 15.23 -15.63 -14.81
C ARG A 426 14.10 -16.65 -14.60
N PHE A 427 12.85 -16.22 -14.71
CA PHE A 427 11.69 -17.10 -14.65
C PHE A 427 11.71 -18.16 -15.76
N LEU A 428 11.88 -17.77 -17.02
CA LEU A 428 11.91 -18.68 -18.15
C LEU A 428 13.06 -19.69 -18.07
N GLY A 429 14.24 -19.26 -17.62
CA GLY A 429 15.38 -20.15 -17.41
C GLY A 429 15.14 -21.18 -16.32
N ARG A 430 14.43 -20.81 -15.24
CA ARG A 430 14.03 -21.74 -14.18
C ARG A 430 12.98 -22.75 -14.67
N LEU A 431 11.99 -22.29 -15.42
CA LEU A 431 10.96 -23.16 -15.97
C LEU A 431 11.54 -24.21 -16.93
N VAL A 432 12.52 -23.83 -17.75
CA VAL A 432 13.21 -24.78 -18.65
C VAL A 432 13.86 -25.92 -17.87
N LEU A 433 14.52 -25.63 -16.74
CA LEU A 433 15.14 -26.66 -15.91
C LEU A 433 14.11 -27.65 -15.33
N GLU A 434 12.93 -27.17 -14.97
CA GLU A 434 11.81 -28.00 -14.49
C GLU A 434 11.21 -28.88 -15.59
N LEU A 435 11.16 -28.38 -16.82
CA LEU A 435 10.66 -29.13 -17.96
C LEU A 435 11.70 -30.10 -18.55
N ASP A 436 12.99 -29.91 -18.26
CA ASP A 436 14.13 -30.71 -18.75
C ASP A 436 14.45 -31.93 -17.85
N GLU A 437 13.93 -32.03 -16.62
CA GLU A 437 14.10 -33.25 -15.81
C GLU A 437 13.45 -34.46 -16.52
N ASP A 438 14.30 -35.44 -16.86
CA ASP A 438 14.14 -36.54 -17.84
C ASP A 438 12.95 -37.52 -17.64
N ASP A 439 11.99 -37.26 -16.75
CA ASP A 439 10.89 -38.19 -16.43
C ASP A 439 9.54 -37.88 -17.09
N ILE A 440 9.44 -36.81 -17.86
CA ILE A 440 8.20 -36.48 -18.57
C ILE A 440 8.14 -37.18 -19.93
N SER A 441 8.45 -38.48 -19.92
CA SER A 441 8.42 -39.38 -21.08
C SER A 441 7.34 -40.46 -20.96
N SER A 442 6.57 -40.51 -19.85
CA SER A 442 5.62 -41.62 -19.62
C SER A 442 4.20 -41.26 -19.17
N SER A 443 3.92 -40.03 -18.74
CA SER A 443 2.59 -39.68 -18.17
C SER A 443 1.88 -38.47 -18.80
N ILE A 444 2.53 -37.74 -19.71
CA ILE A 444 1.86 -36.72 -20.53
C ILE A 444 1.71 -37.30 -21.94
N GLU A 445 0.60 -38.01 -22.20
CA GLU A 445 0.10 -38.16 -23.57
C GLU A 445 -0.49 -36.81 -24.05
N GLU A 446 0.29 -35.73 -24.08
CA GLU A 446 -0.17 -34.41 -24.50
C GLU A 446 1.00 -33.51 -24.96
N ASP A 447 1.10 -33.41 -26.28
CA ASP A 447 1.78 -32.43 -27.13
C ASP A 447 3.24 -31.98 -26.83
N PRO A 448 4.25 -32.76 -27.28
CA PRO A 448 5.67 -32.35 -27.30
C PRO A 448 5.96 -31.06 -28.09
N SER A 449 5.01 -30.50 -28.83
CA SER A 449 5.21 -29.25 -29.58
C SER A 449 5.39 -28.01 -28.69
N ALA A 450 4.73 -27.95 -27.53
CA ALA A 450 4.81 -26.80 -26.61
C ALA A 450 6.21 -26.64 -25.98
N ARG A 451 6.88 -27.76 -25.67
CA ARG A 451 8.27 -27.75 -25.17
C ARG A 451 9.28 -27.34 -26.22
N LEU A 452 9.11 -27.85 -27.43
CA LEU A 452 9.99 -27.52 -28.56
C LEU A 452 9.91 -26.02 -28.88
N ASP A 453 8.73 -25.40 -28.68
CA ASP A 453 8.50 -23.98 -28.94
C ASP A 453 9.20 -23.05 -27.94
N ILE A 454 9.13 -23.34 -26.62
CA ILE A 454 9.81 -22.49 -25.59
C ILE A 454 11.32 -22.46 -25.81
N HIS A 455 11.95 -23.64 -26.00
CA HIS A 455 13.39 -23.74 -26.25
C HIS A 455 13.80 -23.03 -27.55
N SER A 456 13.00 -23.18 -28.62
CA SER A 456 13.22 -22.48 -29.89
C SER A 456 13.13 -20.96 -29.74
N ARG A 457 12.06 -20.46 -29.09
CA ARG A 457 11.83 -19.03 -28.86
C ARG A 457 12.92 -18.41 -27.96
N LEU A 458 13.39 -19.11 -26.93
CA LEU A 458 14.52 -18.66 -26.11
C LEU A 458 15.83 -18.60 -26.89
N SER A 459 16.08 -19.58 -27.78
CA SER A 459 17.25 -19.59 -28.66
C SER A 459 17.27 -18.37 -29.60
N GLU A 460 16.11 -17.96 -30.11
CA GLU A 460 15.97 -16.74 -30.93
C GLU A 460 16.26 -15.45 -30.14
N LEU A 461 15.92 -15.41 -28.84
CA LEU A 461 16.18 -14.29 -27.95
C LEU A 461 17.62 -14.25 -27.41
N ARG A 462 18.43 -15.27 -27.67
CA ARG A 462 19.81 -15.38 -27.17
C ARG A 462 20.69 -14.14 -27.44
N PRO A 463 20.66 -13.49 -28.62
CA PRO A 463 21.41 -12.25 -28.84
C PRO A 463 21.00 -11.12 -27.90
N PHE A 464 19.72 -11.05 -27.53
CA PHE A 464 19.19 -10.04 -26.61
C PHE A 464 19.56 -10.33 -25.15
N VAL A 465 19.50 -11.60 -24.75
CA VAL A 465 19.98 -12.03 -23.42
C VAL A 465 21.47 -11.69 -23.25
N ASN A 466 22.31 -12.02 -24.25
CA ASN A 466 23.74 -11.68 -24.22
C ASN A 466 23.97 -10.17 -24.11
N TYR A 467 23.12 -9.36 -24.75
CA TYR A 467 23.17 -7.91 -24.66
C TYR A 467 22.85 -7.41 -23.24
N LEU A 468 21.80 -7.92 -22.60
CA LEU A 468 21.46 -7.59 -21.20
C LEU A 468 22.59 -7.96 -20.24
N MET A 469 23.16 -9.17 -20.38
CA MET A 469 24.30 -9.60 -19.56
C MET A 469 25.53 -8.72 -19.74
N ALA A 470 25.78 -8.23 -20.96
CA ALA A 470 26.87 -7.31 -21.24
C ALA A 470 26.65 -5.93 -20.59
N LEU A 471 25.40 -5.45 -20.51
CA LEU A 471 25.06 -4.23 -19.77
C LEU A 471 25.32 -4.40 -18.27
N ASP A 472 24.97 -5.54 -17.69
CA ASP A 472 25.17 -5.82 -16.26
C ASP A 472 26.66 -5.89 -15.91
N ALA A 473 27.46 -6.57 -16.75
CA ALA A 473 28.92 -6.61 -16.57
C ALA A 473 29.56 -5.22 -16.70
N ALA A 474 29.07 -4.38 -17.62
CA ALA A 474 29.55 -3.01 -17.78
C ALA A 474 29.14 -2.10 -16.61
N ALA A 475 27.97 -2.32 -16.00
CA ALA A 475 27.53 -1.62 -14.80
C ALA A 475 28.36 -2.03 -13.58
N ALA A 476 28.61 -3.32 -13.38
CA ALA A 476 29.44 -3.83 -12.28
C ALA A 476 30.87 -3.25 -12.30
N ASN A 477 31.48 -3.13 -13.50
CA ASN A 477 32.83 -2.58 -13.67
C ASN A 477 32.92 -1.04 -13.49
N LYS A 478 31.81 -0.31 -13.35
CA LYS A 478 31.80 1.12 -13.03
C LYS A 478 31.82 1.43 -11.53
N PHE A 479 31.56 0.43 -10.69
CA PHE A 479 31.53 0.55 -9.22
C PHE A 479 32.73 -0.12 -8.54
N THR A 480 33.69 -0.62 -9.33
CA THR A 480 35.05 -1.02 -8.93
C THR A 480 36.04 0.04 -9.36
#